data_AF-A0A822BLS3-F1
#
_entry.id   AF-A0A822BLS3-F1
#
_cell.length_a   1.000
_cell.length_b   1.000
_cell.length_c   1.000
_cell.angle_alpha   90.00
_cell.angle_beta   90.00
_cell.angle_gamma   90.00
#
_symmetry.space_group_name_H-M   'P 1'
#
loop_
_entity.id
_entity.type
_entity.pdbx_description
1 polymer ?
#
loop_
_entity_poly.entity_id
_entity_poly.type
_entity_poly.pdbx_seq_one_letter_code
_entity_poly.pdbx_strand_id
1 'polypeptide(L)'
;MANAHSRGGGCRKGDGAQEENLFRRSDYFRSLDIGLDQWLPERSERFQCSSSGKLERLIDPATMYSMHEFGAIYTSGLTVFRRPEKTGYAFMEKPLEGVCSLAMAAYRDPKLEGNHLAPKYATGTGKKIEDVFAIAYHHKHDSLVLSALGCGAFKNPPAHVAQLFNSVIHQYAGFLDSKLPPSTGGTGSLAPLKATPDYNSQDIPKLEAYLANNLKPNEMEAIKAKTMEIAEASMNLHMNPCGIGFGKDKDLGTDKTVFSILGPHLGHYYGDVFIVFKREILHHPDANFTIQAATSFISGNAFTSRPWLGADPGVHEERVKLYNASKLNASIPGYDYTAALELIAFTSMGLKKK
;
A
#
# COMPACT_ATOMS: atom_id res chain seq x y z
N MET A 1 3.11 5.58 13.26
CA MET A 1 2.25 6.78 13.36
C MET A 1 1.05 6.57 12.46
N ALA A 2 -0.17 6.70 12.96
CA ALA A 2 -1.38 6.48 12.17
C ALA A 2 -2.23 7.76 12.02
N ASN A 3 -2.96 7.85 10.93
CA ASN A 3 -4.06 8.77 10.74
C ASN A 3 -5.30 8.19 11.43
N ALA A 4 -5.98 8.98 12.27
CA ALA A 4 -7.14 8.53 13.04
C ALA A 4 -8.37 8.16 12.20
N HIS A 5 -8.46 8.65 10.96
CA HIS A 5 -9.67 8.55 10.13
C HIS A 5 -9.47 7.74 8.85
N SER A 6 -8.22 7.59 8.40
CA SER A 6 -7.91 6.98 7.12
C SER A 6 -6.76 5.99 7.29
N ARG A 7 -7.05 4.71 7.13
CA ARG A 7 -6.07 3.64 7.05
C ARG A 7 -5.00 3.93 5.99
N GLY A 8 -3.74 3.87 6.37
CA GLY A 8 -2.62 4.13 5.47
C GLY A 8 -2.48 5.59 5.07
N GLY A 9 -3.14 6.50 5.79
CA GLY A 9 -3.09 7.94 5.54
C GLY A 9 -3.37 8.31 4.08
N GLY A 10 -2.44 9.04 3.48
CA GLY A 10 -2.47 9.46 2.08
C GLY A 10 -1.76 8.52 1.12
N CYS A 11 -1.57 7.23 1.46
CA CYS A 11 -0.77 6.30 0.64
C CYS A 11 -1.25 6.28 -0.82
N ARG A 12 -2.57 6.16 -1.03
CA ARG A 12 -3.20 6.16 -2.37
C ARG A 12 -3.15 7.53 -3.08
N LYS A 13 -2.90 8.61 -2.34
CA LYS A 13 -2.75 9.97 -2.88
C LYS A 13 -1.32 10.31 -3.28
N GLY A 14 -0.34 9.50 -2.82
CA GLY A 14 1.08 9.74 -3.07
C GLY A 14 1.78 10.49 -1.94
N ASP A 15 1.13 10.64 -0.79
CA ASP A 15 1.70 11.38 0.33
C ASP A 15 2.91 10.64 0.92
N GLY A 16 3.89 11.41 1.41
CA GLY A 16 5.17 10.93 1.93
C GLY A 16 5.28 11.12 3.45
N ALA A 17 4.59 10.28 4.23
CA ALA A 17 4.76 10.21 5.68
C ALA A 17 5.05 8.75 6.13
N GLN A 18 5.30 8.56 7.43
CA GLN A 18 5.74 7.26 7.95
C GLN A 18 4.68 6.17 7.74
N GLU A 19 3.39 6.49 7.91
CA GLU A 19 2.30 5.51 7.72
C GLU A 19 2.27 5.01 6.28
N GLU A 20 2.32 5.95 5.33
CA GLU A 20 2.34 5.69 3.90
C GLU A 20 3.57 4.87 3.52
N ASN A 21 4.74 5.19 4.08
CA ASN A 21 5.97 4.44 3.84
C ASN A 21 5.85 2.99 4.32
N LEU A 22 5.27 2.75 5.49
CA LEU A 22 5.02 1.39 6.00
C LEU A 22 4.03 0.63 5.11
N PHE A 23 2.93 1.27 4.71
CA PHE A 23 1.93 0.68 3.81
C PHE A 23 2.51 0.32 2.44
N ARG A 24 3.40 1.16 1.89
CA ARG A 24 4.06 0.89 0.60
C ARG A 24 5.05 -0.27 0.70
N ARG A 25 5.66 -0.50 1.86
CA ARG A 25 6.80 -1.43 2.00
C ARG A 25 6.46 -2.78 2.60
N SER A 26 5.23 -2.97 3.04
CA SER A 26 4.79 -4.15 3.74
C SER A 26 3.37 -4.54 3.33
N ASP A 27 2.93 -5.68 3.83
CA ASP A 27 1.57 -6.19 3.70
C ASP A 27 0.62 -5.61 4.76
N TYR A 28 1.01 -4.54 5.46
CA TYR A 28 0.24 -3.93 6.55
C TYR A 28 -1.18 -3.53 6.15
N PHE A 29 -1.38 -3.17 4.88
CA PHE A 29 -2.70 -2.88 4.32
C PHE A 29 -3.68 -4.06 4.47
N ARG A 30 -3.21 -5.31 4.49
CA ARG A 30 -4.08 -6.50 4.67
C ARG A 30 -4.76 -6.54 6.04
N SER A 31 -4.16 -5.89 7.04
CA SER A 31 -4.73 -5.81 8.38
C SER A 31 -5.73 -4.65 8.50
N LEU A 32 -5.35 -3.47 7.99
CA LEU A 32 -6.08 -2.23 8.25
C LEU A 32 -7.10 -1.87 7.16
N ASP A 33 -6.89 -2.29 5.91
CA ASP A 33 -7.77 -2.00 4.78
C ASP A 33 -8.85 -3.07 4.62
N ILE A 34 -9.88 -3.03 5.46
CA ILE A 34 -11.03 -3.96 5.42
C ILE A 34 -11.75 -3.98 4.05
N GLY A 35 -11.58 -2.94 3.21
CA GLY A 35 -12.14 -2.93 1.86
C GLY A 35 -11.45 -3.93 0.93
N LEU A 36 -10.27 -4.41 1.32
CA LEU A 36 -9.53 -5.45 0.62
C LEU A 36 -9.86 -6.86 1.12
N ASP A 37 -10.53 -7.02 2.26
CA ASP A 37 -10.83 -8.34 2.84
C ASP A 37 -11.62 -9.25 1.88
N GLN A 38 -12.48 -8.66 1.04
CA GLN A 38 -13.24 -9.41 0.03
C GLN A 38 -12.37 -9.98 -1.09
N TRP A 39 -11.16 -9.44 -1.27
CA TRP A 39 -10.20 -9.84 -2.30
C TRP A 39 -9.05 -10.68 -1.75
N LEU A 40 -8.98 -10.87 -0.42
CA LEU A 40 -7.94 -11.68 0.21
C LEU A 40 -8.42 -13.14 0.35
N PRO A 41 -7.58 -14.14 0.02
CA PRO A 41 -7.94 -15.55 0.18
C PRO A 41 -8.20 -15.92 1.64
N GLU A 42 -7.51 -15.24 2.56
CA GLU A 42 -7.71 -15.36 4.00
C GLU A 42 -7.89 -13.97 4.60
N ARG A 43 -8.98 -13.80 5.36
CA ARG A 43 -9.27 -12.55 6.07
C ARG A 43 -8.44 -12.48 7.35
N SER A 44 -7.92 -11.30 7.64
CA SER A 44 -7.27 -11.04 8.92
C SER A 44 -8.27 -11.23 10.06
N GLU A 45 -7.92 -12.06 11.05
CA GLU A 45 -8.67 -12.12 12.29
C GLU A 45 -8.50 -10.81 13.05
N ARG A 46 -9.61 -10.27 13.57
CA ARG A 46 -9.62 -8.98 14.28
C ARG A 46 -10.33 -9.15 15.59
N PHE A 47 -9.74 -8.59 16.62
CA PHE A 47 -10.23 -8.63 17.99
C PHE A 47 -10.25 -7.23 18.56
N GLN A 48 -11.23 -6.96 19.40
CA GLN A 48 -11.26 -5.77 20.26
C GLN A 48 -10.90 -6.18 21.68
N CYS A 49 -10.18 -5.32 22.37
CA CYS A 49 -9.91 -5.47 23.79
C CYS A 49 -11.00 -4.76 24.59
N SER A 50 -11.72 -5.50 25.44
CA SER A 50 -12.71 -4.92 26.35
C SER A 50 -12.03 -4.11 27.45
N SER A 51 -12.80 -3.33 28.21
CA SER A 51 -12.32 -2.62 29.41
C SER A 51 -11.78 -3.55 30.50
N SER A 52 -12.10 -4.85 30.46
CA SER A 52 -11.56 -5.87 31.36
C SER A 52 -10.30 -6.56 30.83
N GLY A 53 -9.75 -6.12 29.69
CA GLY A 53 -8.54 -6.69 29.09
C GLY A 53 -8.79 -7.99 28.29
N LYS A 54 -10.05 -8.35 28.05
CA LYS A 54 -10.41 -9.58 27.32
C LYS A 54 -10.46 -9.28 25.82
N LEU A 55 -9.81 -10.13 25.03
CA LEU A 55 -9.90 -10.09 23.57
C LEU A 55 -11.18 -10.79 23.11
N GLU A 56 -12.00 -10.06 22.36
CA GLU A 56 -13.24 -10.55 21.79
C GLU A 56 -13.23 -10.31 20.29
N ARG A 57 -13.78 -11.24 19.50
CA ARG A 57 -13.78 -11.11 18.04
C ARG A 57 -14.53 -9.85 17.63
N LEU A 58 -13.90 -9.03 16.81
CA LEU A 58 -14.50 -7.80 16.31
C LEU A 58 -15.57 -8.16 15.28
N ILE A 59 -16.82 -7.82 15.59
CA ILE A 59 -18.00 -8.16 14.77
C ILE A 59 -18.04 -7.31 13.51
N ASP A 60 -17.83 -6.00 13.65
CA ASP A 60 -17.78 -5.05 12.55
C ASP A 60 -16.40 -4.38 12.46
N PRO A 61 -15.52 -4.86 11.55
CA PRO A 61 -14.21 -4.27 11.31
C PRO A 61 -14.24 -2.80 10.87
N ALA A 62 -15.38 -2.28 10.37
CA ALA A 62 -15.49 -0.88 9.98
C ALA A 62 -15.34 0.06 11.19
N THR A 63 -15.67 -0.42 12.40
CA THR A 63 -15.56 0.33 13.66
C THR A 63 -14.11 0.61 14.12
N MET A 64 -13.10 -0.01 13.49
CA MET A 64 -11.70 0.33 13.75
C MET A 64 -11.37 1.80 13.43
N TYR A 65 -12.14 2.39 12.52
CA TYR A 65 -12.02 3.79 12.13
C TYR A 65 -13.39 4.49 12.21
N SER A 66 -13.50 5.74 12.67
CA SER A 66 -12.43 6.56 13.23
C SER A 66 -11.90 6.00 14.55
N MET A 67 -10.58 6.01 14.73
CA MET A 67 -9.93 5.53 15.94
C MET A 67 -10.40 6.35 17.15
N HIS A 68 -10.65 5.67 18.26
CA HIS A 68 -10.88 6.30 19.55
C HIS A 68 -9.65 7.11 19.99
N GLU A 69 -9.83 8.14 20.84
CA GLU A 69 -8.73 9.03 21.25
C GLU A 69 -7.56 8.25 21.86
N PHE A 70 -7.80 7.27 22.72
CA PHE A 70 -6.75 6.39 23.28
C PHE A 70 -6.74 5.01 22.62
N GLY A 71 -7.34 4.90 21.44
CA GLY A 71 -7.36 3.64 20.69
C GLY A 71 -6.02 3.38 20.01
N ALA A 72 -5.65 2.10 19.96
CA ALA A 72 -4.54 1.60 19.17
C ALA A 72 -4.97 0.32 18.45
N ILE A 73 -4.39 0.07 17.28
CA ILE A 73 -4.56 -1.19 16.55
C ILE A 73 -3.20 -1.89 16.53
N TYR A 74 -3.14 -3.08 17.11
CA TYR A 74 -1.97 -3.94 17.07
C TYR A 74 -2.11 -4.96 15.94
N THR A 75 -1.06 -5.11 15.14
CA THR A 75 -1.01 -6.06 14.03
C THR A 75 0.26 -6.89 14.14
N SER A 76 0.12 -8.21 14.15
CA SER A 76 1.23 -9.16 14.16
C SER A 76 1.44 -9.83 12.81
N GLY A 77 2.65 -10.33 12.57
CA GLY A 77 2.94 -11.21 11.43
C GLY A 77 3.07 -10.48 10.09
N LEU A 78 3.43 -9.20 10.11
CA LEU A 78 3.67 -8.43 8.90
C LEU A 78 4.96 -8.86 8.22
N THR A 79 4.95 -8.75 6.89
CA THR A 79 6.12 -8.91 6.03
C THR A 79 6.52 -7.58 5.44
N VAL A 80 7.74 -7.13 5.71
CA VAL A 80 8.35 -5.96 5.05
C VAL A 80 9.21 -6.45 3.90
N PHE A 81 8.75 -6.21 2.66
CA PHE A 81 9.34 -6.76 1.45
C PHE A 81 9.91 -5.70 0.49
N ARG A 82 9.82 -4.41 0.83
CA ARG A 82 10.46 -3.33 0.05
C ARG A 82 11.44 -2.49 0.86
N ARG A 83 12.50 -2.06 0.16
CA ARG A 83 13.51 -1.12 0.62
C ARG A 83 12.90 0.28 0.87
N PRO A 84 13.61 1.19 1.57
CA PRO A 84 13.10 2.53 1.84
C PRO A 84 12.88 3.37 0.56
N GLU A 85 12.16 4.49 0.72
CA GLU A 85 11.84 5.43 -0.36
C GLU A 85 13.05 5.92 -1.15
N LYS A 86 14.20 6.13 -0.48
CA LYS A 86 15.46 6.57 -1.12
C LYS A 86 15.99 5.63 -2.20
N THR A 87 15.52 4.38 -2.23
CA THR A 87 15.86 3.39 -3.27
C THR A 87 14.64 3.06 -4.14
N GLY A 88 13.66 3.95 -4.21
CA GLY A 88 12.46 3.78 -5.01
C GLY A 88 11.58 2.60 -4.60
N TYR A 89 11.61 2.18 -3.33
CA TYR A 89 10.85 1.02 -2.85
C TYR A 89 11.17 -0.30 -3.58
N ALA A 90 12.42 -0.47 -4.03
CA ALA A 90 12.88 -1.73 -4.62
C ALA A 90 12.57 -2.95 -3.73
N PHE A 91 12.24 -4.10 -4.34
CA PHE A 91 12.03 -5.34 -3.60
C PHE A 91 13.29 -5.77 -2.83
N MET A 92 13.08 -6.40 -1.69
CA MET A 92 14.15 -6.97 -0.87
C MET A 92 14.40 -8.41 -1.30
N GLU A 93 15.67 -8.80 -1.47
CA GLU A 93 16.05 -10.20 -1.70
C GLU A 93 15.67 -11.11 -0.53
N LYS A 94 15.68 -10.56 0.69
CA LYS A 94 15.26 -11.22 1.93
C LYS A 94 14.28 -10.31 2.67
N PRO A 95 12.97 -10.54 2.55
CA PRO A 95 11.96 -9.82 3.33
C PRO A 95 12.16 -9.99 4.83
N LEU A 96 11.70 -9.02 5.62
CA LEU A 96 11.60 -9.16 7.07
C LEU A 96 10.21 -9.69 7.41
N GLU A 97 10.15 -10.91 7.92
CA GLU A 97 8.91 -11.58 8.32
C GLU A 97 8.69 -11.48 9.83
N GLY A 98 7.45 -11.70 10.28
CA GLY A 98 7.11 -11.70 11.71
C GLY A 98 7.16 -10.32 12.37
N VAL A 99 7.18 -9.24 11.58
CA VAL A 99 7.21 -7.87 12.11
C VAL A 99 5.84 -7.56 12.72
N CYS A 100 5.84 -6.92 13.89
CA CYS A 100 4.62 -6.43 14.51
C CYS A 100 4.57 -4.90 14.43
N SER A 101 3.36 -4.34 14.28
CA SER A 101 3.15 -2.91 14.13
C SER A 101 2.01 -2.45 15.03
N LEU A 102 2.11 -1.21 15.50
CA LEU A 102 1.11 -0.57 16.33
C LEU A 102 0.69 0.76 15.67
N ALA A 103 -0.55 0.80 15.20
CA ALA A 103 -1.18 2.01 14.70
C ALA A 103 -1.80 2.78 15.87
N MET A 104 -1.30 4.00 16.07
CA MET A 104 -1.83 4.97 17.02
C MET A 104 -1.75 6.38 16.41
N ALA A 105 -2.82 7.15 16.58
CA ALA A 105 -2.89 8.52 16.09
C ALA A 105 -2.42 9.53 17.16
N ALA A 106 -1.49 10.40 16.79
CA ALA A 106 -1.11 11.55 17.62
C ALA A 106 -2.18 12.66 17.54
N TYR A 107 -2.14 13.63 18.45
CA TYR A 107 -2.97 14.83 18.31
C TYR A 107 -2.54 15.64 17.10
N ARG A 108 -3.49 16.11 16.30
CA ARG A 108 -3.24 16.96 15.13
C ARG A 108 -3.29 18.43 15.55
N ASP A 109 -2.23 19.17 15.25
CA ASP A 109 -2.08 20.61 15.51
C ASP A 109 -2.49 20.99 16.96
N PRO A 110 -1.92 20.33 17.99
CA PRO A 110 -2.32 20.55 19.38
C PRO A 110 -1.95 21.95 19.85
N LYS A 111 -2.73 22.49 20.80
CA LYS A 111 -2.38 23.77 21.44
C LYS A 111 -1.05 23.64 22.16
N LEU A 112 -0.18 24.64 21.96
CA LEU A 112 1.13 24.73 22.59
C LEU A 112 1.16 25.82 23.66
N GLU A 113 2.03 25.65 24.65
CA GLU A 113 2.46 26.64 25.63
C GLU A 113 3.97 26.81 25.48
N GLY A 114 4.38 27.85 24.75
CA GLY A 114 5.75 28.00 24.27
C GLY A 114 6.15 26.83 23.35
N ASN A 115 7.25 26.15 23.68
CA ASN A 115 7.75 24.99 22.93
C ASN A 115 7.20 23.64 23.45
N HIS A 116 6.21 23.67 24.34
CA HIS A 116 5.63 22.49 24.96
C HIS A 116 4.17 22.32 24.54
N LEU A 117 3.67 21.09 24.65
CA LEU A 117 2.25 20.80 24.51
C LEU A 117 1.54 21.42 25.71
N ALA A 118 0.40 22.06 25.49
CA ALA A 118 -0.44 22.50 26.60
C ALA A 118 -0.84 21.28 27.48
N PRO A 119 -1.07 21.45 28.79
CA PRO A 119 -1.19 20.35 29.75
C PRO A 119 -2.15 19.23 29.34
N LYS A 120 -3.31 19.56 28.77
CA LYS A 120 -4.28 18.57 28.26
C LYS A 120 -3.65 17.63 27.23
N TYR A 121 -2.93 18.18 26.24
CA TYR A 121 -2.31 17.40 25.16
C TYR A 121 -1.06 16.68 25.62
N ALA A 122 -0.30 17.26 26.56
CA ALA A 122 0.83 16.58 27.18
C ALA A 122 0.37 15.30 27.91
N THR A 123 -0.64 15.42 28.77
CA THR A 123 -1.24 14.28 29.50
C THR A 123 -1.81 13.24 28.54
N GLY A 124 -2.57 13.66 27.53
CA GLY A 124 -3.13 12.73 26.55
C GLY A 124 -2.06 12.03 25.70
N THR A 125 -0.98 12.74 25.35
CA THR A 125 0.16 12.16 24.63
C THR A 125 0.92 11.18 25.51
N GLY A 126 1.09 11.49 26.79
CA GLY A 126 1.66 10.56 27.78
C GLY A 126 0.87 9.25 27.85
N LYS A 127 -0.46 9.31 27.98
CA LYS A 127 -1.34 8.12 27.99
C LYS A 127 -1.23 7.29 26.71
N LYS A 128 -1.25 7.96 25.56
CA LYS A 128 -1.03 7.32 24.25
C LYS A 128 0.31 6.56 24.22
N ILE A 129 1.39 7.19 24.68
CA ILE A 129 2.70 6.55 24.76
C ILE A 129 2.65 5.36 25.73
N GLU A 130 2.05 5.51 26.90
CA GLU A 130 1.86 4.43 27.87
C GLU A 130 1.14 3.22 27.25
N ASP A 131 0.07 3.44 26.49
CA ASP A 131 -0.66 2.37 25.79
C ASP A 131 0.26 1.62 24.81
N VAL A 132 1.18 2.29 24.12
CA VAL A 132 2.17 1.63 23.23
C VAL A 132 3.01 0.63 24.02
N PHE A 133 3.52 1.03 25.18
CA PHE A 133 4.33 0.16 26.03
C PHE A 133 3.50 -0.95 26.68
N ALA A 134 2.29 -0.64 27.14
CA ALA A 134 1.39 -1.62 27.73
C ALA A 134 1.01 -2.72 26.73
N ILE A 135 0.67 -2.35 25.49
CA ILE A 135 0.38 -3.30 24.41
C ILE A 135 1.62 -4.12 24.07
N ALA A 136 2.79 -3.47 23.96
CA ALA A 136 4.05 -4.16 23.69
C ALA A 136 4.36 -5.22 24.76
N TYR A 137 4.24 -4.84 26.04
CA TYR A 137 4.44 -5.73 27.17
C TYR A 137 3.42 -6.88 27.20
N HIS A 138 2.14 -6.59 26.97
CA HIS A 138 1.08 -7.59 26.91
C HIS A 138 1.34 -8.65 25.82
N HIS A 139 1.81 -8.21 24.65
CA HIS A 139 2.20 -9.09 23.55
C HIS A 139 3.63 -9.65 23.68
N LYS A 140 4.32 -9.39 24.79
CA LYS A 140 5.65 -9.91 25.13
C LYS A 140 6.74 -9.52 24.13
N HIS A 141 6.66 -8.31 23.57
CA HIS A 141 7.75 -7.75 22.78
C HIS A 141 8.94 -7.42 23.69
N ASP A 142 10.15 -7.72 23.23
CA ASP A 142 11.41 -7.37 23.92
C ASP A 142 12.01 -6.06 23.37
N SER A 143 11.58 -5.64 22.19
CA SER A 143 12.18 -4.56 21.43
C SER A 143 11.10 -3.68 20.80
N LEU A 144 11.30 -2.36 20.88
CA LEU A 144 10.41 -1.38 20.26
C LEU A 144 11.18 -0.42 19.36
N VAL A 145 10.73 -0.30 18.11
CA VAL A 145 11.20 0.75 17.20
C VAL A 145 10.25 1.92 17.29
N LEU A 146 10.66 2.95 18.03
CA LEU A 146 9.86 4.15 18.28
C LEU A 146 10.07 5.21 17.19
N SER A 147 9.27 6.27 17.24
CA SER A 147 9.32 7.36 16.25
C SER A 147 9.00 8.71 16.88
N ALA A 148 9.27 9.79 16.13
CA ALA A 148 8.87 11.14 16.49
C ALA A 148 7.35 11.33 16.32
N LEU A 149 6.58 10.69 17.22
CA LEU A 149 5.12 10.57 17.16
C LEU A 149 4.43 11.93 16.97
N GLY A 150 3.84 12.14 15.79
CA GLY A 150 3.08 13.35 15.48
C GLY A 150 3.92 14.61 15.20
N CYS A 151 5.25 14.50 15.15
CA CYS A 151 6.16 15.64 15.00
C CYS A 151 6.32 16.17 13.57
N GLY A 152 5.78 15.45 12.57
CA GLY A 152 5.73 15.89 11.18
C GLY A 152 4.44 16.66 10.89
N ALA A 153 3.60 16.11 10.00
CA ALA A 153 2.36 16.72 9.55
C ALA A 153 1.37 17.13 10.66
N PHE A 154 1.49 16.56 11.86
CA PHE A 154 0.61 16.84 13.00
C PHE A 154 1.17 17.89 13.96
N LYS A 155 2.36 18.46 13.69
CA LYS A 155 2.93 19.63 14.37
C LYS A 155 3.11 19.49 15.89
N ASN A 156 3.40 18.29 16.39
CA ASN A 156 3.77 18.12 17.80
C ASN A 156 5.24 18.54 18.04
N PRO A 157 5.57 19.22 19.16
CA PRO A 157 6.92 19.69 19.44
C PRO A 157 7.88 18.50 19.70
N PRO A 158 8.90 18.26 18.85
CA PRO A 158 9.73 17.05 18.92
C PRO A 158 10.45 16.85 20.26
N ALA A 159 11.03 17.92 20.81
CA ALA A 159 11.77 17.86 22.06
C ALA A 159 10.87 17.43 23.24
N HIS A 160 9.66 17.99 23.33
CA HIS A 160 8.74 17.66 24.40
C HIS A 160 8.12 16.27 24.22
N VAL A 161 7.81 15.85 22.98
CA VAL A 161 7.37 14.46 22.71
C VAL A 161 8.45 13.45 23.12
N ALA A 162 9.72 13.73 22.82
CA ALA A 162 10.84 12.89 23.24
C ALA A 162 10.97 12.82 24.78
N GLN A 163 10.76 13.94 25.48
CA GLN A 163 10.72 13.96 26.96
C GLN A 163 9.58 13.08 27.51
N LEU A 164 8.39 13.13 26.91
CA LEU A 164 7.26 12.28 27.32
C LEU A 164 7.58 10.79 27.10
N PHE A 165 8.19 10.42 25.97
CA PHE A 165 8.68 9.06 25.75
C PHE A 165 9.70 8.66 26.81
N ASN A 166 10.67 9.50 27.12
CA ASN A 166 11.68 9.21 28.13
C ASN A 166 11.06 8.96 29.51
N SER A 167 10.06 9.75 29.90
CA SER A 167 9.32 9.55 31.16
C SER A 167 8.62 8.20 31.22
N VAL A 168 7.96 7.77 30.14
CA VAL A 168 7.30 6.45 30.09
C VAL A 168 8.32 5.33 30.03
N ILE A 169 9.41 5.47 29.27
CA ILE A 169 10.49 4.46 29.22
C ILE A 169 11.04 4.19 30.63
N HIS A 170 11.25 5.23 31.45
CA HIS A 170 11.70 5.05 32.83
C HIS A 170 10.68 4.30 33.71
N GLN A 171 9.37 4.40 33.44
CA GLN A 171 8.34 3.62 34.14
C GLN A 171 8.37 2.14 33.74
N TYR A 172 8.73 1.83 32.49
CA TYR A 172 8.77 0.46 31.93
C TYR A 172 10.17 -0.17 31.92
N ALA A 173 11.19 0.54 32.41
CA ALA A 173 12.56 0.04 32.46
C ALA A 173 12.64 -1.22 33.32
N GLY A 174 13.07 -2.35 32.71
CA GLY A 174 13.18 -3.66 33.34
C GLY A 174 12.12 -4.69 32.93
N PHE A 175 11.00 -4.28 32.32
CA PHE A 175 9.96 -5.21 31.86
C PHE A 175 10.23 -5.84 30.48
N LEU A 176 11.01 -5.18 29.63
CA LEU A 176 11.33 -5.63 28.27
C LEU A 176 12.57 -6.56 28.22
N ASP A 177 13.25 -6.80 29.34
CA ASP A 177 14.56 -7.47 29.39
C ASP A 177 14.49 -8.96 29.81
N SER A 178 13.29 -9.55 29.90
CA SER A 178 13.12 -10.92 30.42
C SER A 178 12.86 -11.96 29.33
N LYS A 179 13.86 -12.82 29.06
CA LYS A 179 13.75 -14.02 28.22
C LYS A 179 12.76 -15.03 28.81
N LEU A 180 11.73 -15.43 28.05
CA LEU A 180 10.82 -16.55 28.40
C LEU A 180 10.44 -17.40 27.15
N PRO A 181 10.08 -18.69 27.35
CA PRO A 181 10.22 -19.80 26.38
C PRO A 181 9.05 -19.95 25.37
N PRO A 182 9.16 -20.82 24.33
CA PRO A 182 8.29 -20.77 23.15
C PRO A 182 6.92 -21.45 23.33
N SER A 183 5.89 -20.89 22.70
CA SER A 183 4.52 -21.41 22.68
C SER A 183 4.24 -22.30 21.47
N THR A 184 3.67 -23.47 21.74
CA THR A 184 3.16 -24.47 20.78
C THR A 184 1.90 -24.00 20.05
N GLY A 185 1.82 -24.28 18.76
CA GLY A 185 0.75 -23.87 17.85
C GLY A 185 -0.55 -24.66 17.96
N GLY A 186 -1.55 -24.20 17.19
CA GLY A 186 -2.84 -24.85 17.02
C GLY A 186 -3.35 -24.68 15.58
N THR A 187 -3.49 -25.80 14.88
CA THR A 187 -4.08 -25.94 13.55
C THR A 187 -5.60 -26.15 13.66
N GLY A 188 -6.40 -25.41 12.90
CA GLY A 188 -7.85 -25.62 12.79
C GLY A 188 -8.33 -25.48 11.34
N SER A 189 -8.82 -26.58 10.77
CA SER A 189 -9.40 -26.67 9.42
C SER A 189 -10.75 -25.95 9.34
N LEU A 190 -10.94 -25.10 8.33
CA LEU A 190 -12.21 -24.40 8.05
C LEU A 190 -13.02 -25.13 6.97
N ALA A 191 -14.31 -25.33 7.25
CA ALA A 191 -15.30 -25.80 6.28
C ALA A 191 -15.74 -24.66 5.32
N PRO A 192 -16.18 -24.97 4.09
CA PRO A 192 -16.47 -23.94 3.07
C PRO A 192 -17.75 -23.14 3.38
N LEU A 193 -17.63 -21.82 3.30
CA LEU A 193 -18.73 -20.86 3.45
C LEU A 193 -19.49 -20.65 2.13
N LYS A 194 -20.82 -20.69 2.19
CA LYS A 194 -21.75 -20.31 1.11
C LYS A 194 -21.69 -18.79 0.87
N ALA A 195 -21.70 -18.40 -0.40
CA ALA A 195 -21.69 -17.01 -0.85
C ALA A 195 -22.93 -16.23 -0.36
N THR A 196 -22.70 -15.06 0.26
CA THR A 196 -23.73 -14.04 0.49
C THR A 196 -23.56 -12.90 -0.51
N PRO A 197 -24.65 -12.39 -1.13
CA PRO A 197 -24.62 -11.28 -2.07
C PRO A 197 -24.62 -9.96 -1.31
N ASP A 198 -23.61 -9.11 -1.47
CA ASP A 198 -23.67 -7.76 -0.91
C ASP A 198 -23.05 -6.71 -1.85
N TYR A 199 -23.90 -6.21 -2.74
CA TYR A 199 -23.83 -4.87 -3.31
C TYR A 199 -25.27 -4.35 -3.30
N ASN A 200 -25.52 -3.25 -2.60
CA ASN A 200 -26.86 -2.72 -2.29
C ASN A 200 -27.72 -2.50 -3.56
N SER A 201 -28.63 -3.44 -3.85
CA SER A 201 -29.54 -3.40 -5.00
C SER A 201 -30.60 -2.29 -4.92
N GLN A 202 -30.73 -1.63 -3.76
CA GLN A 202 -31.72 -0.60 -3.49
C GLN A 202 -31.35 0.80 -3.99
N ASP A 203 -30.07 1.07 -4.30
CA ASP A 203 -29.62 2.38 -4.77
C ASP A 203 -29.51 2.48 -6.31
N ILE A 204 -29.53 1.34 -7.00
CA ILE A 204 -29.50 1.27 -8.47
C ILE A 204 -30.68 2.04 -9.09
N PRO A 205 -31.95 1.85 -8.65
CA PRO A 205 -33.07 2.58 -9.25
C PRO A 205 -32.99 4.10 -9.08
N LYS A 206 -32.40 4.59 -7.98
CA LYS A 206 -32.20 6.03 -7.73
C LYS A 206 -31.13 6.62 -8.66
N LEU A 207 -30.02 5.91 -8.86
CA LEU A 207 -28.96 6.29 -9.79
C LEU A 207 -29.46 6.25 -11.24
N GLU A 208 -30.22 5.23 -11.62
CA GLU A 208 -30.85 5.13 -12.94
C GLU A 208 -31.83 6.28 -13.17
N ALA A 209 -32.67 6.63 -12.19
CA ALA A 209 -33.58 7.77 -12.30
C ALA A 209 -32.82 9.11 -12.44
N TYR A 210 -31.72 9.29 -11.72
CA TYR A 210 -30.86 10.47 -11.84
C TYR A 210 -30.21 10.57 -13.23
N LEU A 211 -29.67 9.45 -13.74
CA LEU A 211 -29.04 9.38 -15.05
C LEU A 211 -30.06 9.55 -16.19
N ALA A 212 -31.27 9.00 -16.05
CA ALA A 212 -32.34 9.09 -17.05
C ALA A 212 -32.86 10.53 -17.26
N ASN A 213 -32.70 11.40 -16.25
CA ASN A 213 -33.01 12.82 -16.38
C ASN A 213 -31.97 13.60 -17.23
N ASN A 214 -30.78 13.03 -17.45
CA ASN A 214 -29.65 13.70 -18.08
C ASN A 214 -29.14 13.02 -19.35
N LEU A 215 -29.64 11.81 -19.66
CA LEU A 215 -29.18 10.98 -20.78
C LEU A 215 -30.37 10.47 -21.58
N LYS A 216 -30.20 10.35 -22.89
CA LYS A 216 -31.20 9.76 -23.77
C LYS A 216 -31.29 8.24 -23.54
N PRO A 217 -32.43 7.59 -23.84
CA PRO A 217 -32.61 6.15 -23.64
C PRO A 217 -31.55 5.28 -24.31
N ASN A 218 -31.09 5.64 -25.50
CA ASN A 218 -30.04 4.92 -26.23
C ASN A 218 -28.65 5.08 -25.59
N GLU A 219 -28.35 6.24 -24.98
CA GLU A 219 -27.11 6.47 -24.23
C GLU A 219 -27.12 5.67 -22.91
N MET A 220 -28.28 5.60 -22.26
CA MET A 220 -28.50 4.76 -21.08
C MET A 220 -28.27 3.27 -21.38
N GLU A 221 -28.83 2.75 -22.49
CA GLU A 221 -28.59 1.37 -22.92
C GLU A 221 -27.11 1.10 -23.19
N ALA A 222 -26.42 2.01 -23.88
CA ALA A 222 -24.98 1.88 -24.15
C ALA A 222 -24.15 1.83 -22.86
N ILE A 223 -24.48 2.68 -21.87
CA ILE A 223 -23.83 2.66 -20.55
C ILE A 223 -24.09 1.35 -19.81
N LYS A 224 -25.33 0.84 -19.83
CA LYS A 224 -25.68 -0.45 -19.22
C LYS A 224 -24.90 -1.60 -19.84
N ALA A 225 -24.88 -1.66 -21.17
CA ALA A 225 -24.11 -2.66 -21.89
C ALA A 225 -22.62 -2.60 -21.51
N LYS A 226 -22.00 -1.41 -21.50
CA LYS A 226 -20.60 -1.25 -21.08
C LYS A 226 -20.36 -1.55 -19.60
N THR A 227 -21.30 -1.23 -18.73
CA THR A 227 -21.21 -1.57 -17.30
C THR A 227 -21.20 -3.09 -17.11
N MET A 228 -22.05 -3.82 -17.84
CA MET A 228 -22.07 -5.29 -17.82
C MET A 228 -20.77 -5.87 -18.39
N GLU A 229 -20.28 -5.37 -19.52
CA GLU A 229 -18.99 -5.78 -20.09
C GLU A 229 -17.83 -5.54 -19.11
N ILE A 230 -17.81 -4.38 -18.43
CA ILE A 230 -16.79 -4.07 -17.41
C ILE A 230 -16.91 -5.01 -16.21
N ALA A 231 -18.13 -5.29 -15.74
CA ALA A 231 -18.37 -6.19 -14.62
C ALA A 231 -17.92 -7.63 -14.97
N GLU A 232 -18.28 -8.12 -16.14
CA GLU A 232 -17.85 -9.42 -16.66
C GLU A 232 -16.32 -9.48 -16.85
N ALA A 233 -15.72 -8.43 -17.43
CA ALA A 233 -14.26 -8.33 -17.56
C ALA A 233 -13.57 -8.32 -16.19
N SER A 234 -14.15 -7.65 -15.19
CA SER A 234 -13.64 -7.63 -13.81
C SER A 234 -13.72 -9.02 -13.17
N MET A 235 -14.82 -9.75 -13.35
CA MET A 235 -14.97 -11.15 -12.90
C MET A 235 -13.96 -12.07 -13.60
N ASN A 236 -13.79 -11.93 -14.91
CA ASN A 236 -12.82 -12.71 -15.69
C ASN A 236 -11.38 -12.40 -15.27
N LEU A 237 -11.04 -11.13 -15.03
CA LEU A 237 -9.74 -10.73 -14.48
C LEU A 237 -9.51 -11.30 -13.08
N HIS A 238 -10.54 -11.31 -12.22
CA HIS A 238 -10.46 -11.87 -10.87
C HIS A 238 -10.24 -13.39 -10.88
N MET A 239 -10.92 -14.09 -11.79
CA MET A 239 -10.83 -15.54 -11.93
C MET A 239 -9.63 -16.00 -12.73
N ASN A 240 -8.87 -15.09 -13.36
CA ASN A 240 -7.71 -15.45 -14.16
C ASN A 240 -6.47 -15.66 -13.28
N PRO A 241 -5.97 -16.91 -13.15
CA PRO A 241 -4.83 -17.22 -12.28
C PRO A 241 -3.49 -16.77 -12.87
N CYS A 242 -3.48 -16.26 -14.12
CA CYS A 242 -2.28 -15.83 -14.83
C CYS A 242 -2.54 -14.55 -15.66
N GLY A 243 -1.47 -13.90 -16.09
CA GLY A 243 -1.48 -12.81 -17.04
C GLY A 243 -1.86 -13.29 -18.44
N ILE A 244 -1.48 -12.54 -19.47
CA ILE A 244 -1.83 -12.84 -20.88
C ILE A 244 -1.25 -14.17 -21.45
N GLY A 245 -0.56 -14.98 -20.64
CA GLY A 245 -0.04 -16.29 -21.05
C GLY A 245 1.15 -16.24 -21.99
N PHE A 246 1.84 -15.10 -22.11
CA PHE A 246 3.02 -14.98 -22.96
C PHE A 246 4.23 -15.65 -22.29
N GLY A 247 4.85 -16.62 -22.97
CA GLY A 247 5.86 -17.50 -22.35
C GLY A 247 7.03 -16.78 -21.68
N LYS A 248 7.48 -15.65 -22.26
CA LYS A 248 8.59 -14.85 -21.71
C LYS A 248 8.23 -14.11 -20.42
N ASP A 249 6.95 -13.96 -20.08
CA ASP A 249 6.55 -13.28 -18.86
C ASP A 249 6.93 -14.07 -17.61
N LYS A 250 7.02 -15.41 -17.71
CA LYS A 250 7.49 -16.25 -16.59
C LYS A 250 8.94 -15.94 -16.25
N ASP A 251 9.78 -15.80 -17.27
CA ASP A 251 11.20 -15.46 -17.12
C ASP A 251 11.39 -14.08 -16.49
N LEU A 252 10.43 -13.17 -16.69
CA LEU A 252 10.43 -11.80 -16.18
C LEU A 252 9.73 -11.65 -14.83
N GLY A 253 9.06 -12.71 -14.34
CA GLY A 253 8.19 -12.66 -13.16
C GLY A 253 6.96 -11.76 -13.36
N THR A 254 6.53 -11.56 -14.60
CA THR A 254 5.37 -10.72 -14.99
C THR A 254 4.15 -11.52 -15.39
N ASP A 255 4.24 -12.85 -15.35
CA ASP A 255 3.22 -13.83 -15.76
C ASP A 255 1.96 -13.81 -14.90
N LYS A 256 1.95 -13.02 -13.82
CA LYS A 256 0.78 -12.79 -12.95
C LYS A 256 0.34 -11.32 -12.90
N THR A 257 1.09 -10.41 -13.52
CA THR A 257 0.89 -8.96 -13.38
C THR A 257 0.57 -8.26 -14.70
N VAL A 258 0.84 -8.88 -15.85
CA VAL A 258 0.53 -8.33 -17.17
C VAL A 258 -0.84 -8.83 -17.62
N PHE A 259 -1.82 -7.92 -17.66
CA PHE A 259 -3.19 -8.23 -18.05
C PHE A 259 -3.57 -7.72 -19.44
N SER A 260 -2.76 -6.80 -20.02
CA SER A 260 -2.94 -6.28 -21.37
C SER A 260 -1.65 -5.63 -21.87
N ILE A 261 -1.47 -5.58 -23.19
CA ILE A 261 -0.40 -4.85 -23.86
C ILE A 261 -1.05 -3.82 -24.78
N LEU A 262 -0.78 -2.54 -24.51
CA LEU A 262 -1.13 -1.45 -25.41
C LEU A 262 0.16 -0.92 -26.05
N GLY A 263 0.27 -1.03 -27.37
CA GLY A 263 1.45 -0.58 -28.11
C GLY A 263 1.04 0.29 -29.29
N PRO A 264 1.62 1.49 -29.46
CA PRO A 264 1.38 2.28 -30.67
C PRO A 264 1.88 1.49 -31.88
N HIS A 265 1.01 1.31 -32.87
CA HIS A 265 1.39 0.78 -34.18
C HIS A 265 1.99 1.92 -35.00
N LEU A 266 2.96 1.63 -35.89
CA LEU A 266 3.54 2.63 -36.81
C LEU A 266 2.54 3.12 -37.89
N GLY A 267 1.26 2.76 -37.75
CA GLY A 267 0.21 3.08 -38.70
C GLY A 267 -0.33 4.47 -38.44
N HIS A 268 -0.26 5.34 -39.45
CA HIS A 268 -0.71 6.74 -39.39
C HIS A 268 -2.24 6.92 -39.31
N TYR A 269 -3.01 5.85 -39.07
CA TYR A 269 -4.47 5.85 -39.02
C TYR A 269 -5.05 5.91 -37.60
N TYR A 270 -4.21 5.78 -36.57
CA TYR A 270 -4.60 6.12 -35.21
C TYR A 270 -4.26 7.59 -34.96
N GLY A 271 -5.24 8.38 -34.53
CA GLY A 271 -4.99 9.72 -34.01
C GLY A 271 -4.22 9.67 -32.67
N ASP A 272 -4.14 10.81 -31.99
CA ASP A 272 -3.47 10.87 -30.68
C ASP A 272 -4.16 9.93 -29.67
N VAL A 273 -3.38 9.03 -29.05
CA VAL A 273 -3.86 8.12 -28.01
C VAL A 273 -3.42 8.63 -26.65
N PHE A 274 -4.39 9.02 -25.81
CA PHE A 274 -4.16 9.39 -24.43
C PHE A 274 -4.59 8.27 -23.50
N ILE A 275 -3.65 7.71 -22.73
CA ILE A 275 -3.96 6.74 -21.68
C ILE A 275 -4.01 7.50 -20.36
N VAL A 276 -5.20 7.59 -19.75
CA VAL A 276 -5.38 8.23 -18.45
C VAL A 276 -5.51 7.15 -17.39
N PHE A 277 -4.49 7.02 -16.54
CA PHE A 277 -4.57 6.14 -15.37
C PHE A 277 -5.12 6.91 -14.17
N LYS A 278 -6.04 6.28 -13.42
CA LYS A 278 -6.48 6.80 -12.13
C LYS A 278 -5.28 6.85 -11.18
N ARG A 279 -5.08 7.97 -10.48
CA ARG A 279 -3.97 8.17 -9.54
C ARG A 279 -3.86 7.06 -8.49
N GLU A 280 -5.01 6.57 -7.99
CA GLU A 280 -5.06 5.45 -7.04
C GLU A 280 -4.44 4.15 -7.60
N ILE A 281 -4.58 3.90 -8.90
CA ILE A 281 -3.99 2.75 -9.57
C ILE A 281 -2.47 2.96 -9.68
N LEU A 282 -2.05 4.12 -10.18
CA LEU A 282 -0.62 4.44 -10.34
C LEU A 282 0.14 4.40 -9.01
N HIS A 283 -0.50 4.82 -7.92
CA HIS A 283 0.11 4.87 -6.59
C HIS A 283 -0.09 3.58 -5.77
N HIS A 284 -0.72 2.57 -6.35
CA HIS A 284 -0.82 1.26 -5.72
C HIS A 284 0.60 0.67 -5.53
N PRO A 285 0.92 0.04 -4.38
CA PRO A 285 2.24 -0.53 -4.14
C PRO A 285 2.70 -1.53 -5.22
N ASP A 286 1.74 -2.24 -5.82
CA ASP A 286 2.01 -3.25 -6.86
C ASP A 286 1.96 -2.70 -8.29
N ALA A 287 1.59 -1.43 -8.48
CA ALA A 287 1.67 -0.78 -9.78
C ALA A 287 3.10 -0.34 -10.05
N ASN A 288 3.63 -0.74 -11.21
CA ASN A 288 4.97 -0.36 -11.65
C ASN A 288 4.90 0.12 -13.09
N PHE A 289 5.78 1.07 -13.42
CA PHE A 289 5.92 1.62 -14.74
C PHE A 289 7.34 1.39 -15.26
N THR A 290 7.43 0.94 -16.51
CA THR A 290 8.70 0.78 -17.24
C THR A 290 8.59 1.51 -18.56
N ILE A 291 9.62 2.30 -18.89
CA ILE A 291 9.65 3.16 -20.10
C ILE A 291 9.64 2.34 -21.40
N GLN A 292 10.05 1.07 -21.34
CA GLN A 292 10.08 0.18 -22.50
C GLN A 292 9.50 -1.19 -22.16
N ALA A 293 9.16 -1.95 -23.21
CA ALA A 293 8.70 -3.32 -23.08
C ALA A 293 9.76 -4.21 -22.39
N ALA A 294 9.31 -5.04 -21.46
CA ALA A 294 10.18 -5.97 -20.72
C ALA A 294 10.96 -6.92 -21.66
N THR A 295 10.34 -7.33 -22.77
CA THR A 295 10.95 -8.18 -23.80
C THR A 295 12.17 -7.57 -24.47
N SER A 296 12.32 -6.23 -24.46
CA SER A 296 13.50 -5.55 -25.01
C SER A 296 14.76 -5.79 -24.18
N PHE A 297 14.63 -6.05 -22.87
CA PHE A 297 15.75 -6.45 -22.03
C PHE A 297 16.21 -7.84 -22.39
N ILE A 298 15.28 -8.79 -22.56
CA ILE A 298 15.60 -10.18 -22.95
C ILE A 298 16.36 -10.21 -24.27
N SER A 299 15.93 -9.44 -25.28
CA SER A 299 16.58 -9.42 -26.59
C SER A 299 17.86 -8.59 -26.66
N GLY A 300 18.24 -7.87 -25.60
CA GLY A 300 19.37 -6.93 -25.59
C GLY A 300 19.08 -5.59 -26.26
N ASN A 301 17.92 -5.43 -26.92
CA ASN A 301 17.55 -4.19 -27.61
C ASN A 301 17.45 -2.99 -26.67
N ALA A 302 17.13 -3.24 -25.39
CA ALA A 302 17.12 -2.24 -24.34
C ALA A 302 18.42 -1.44 -24.28
N PHE A 303 19.58 -2.11 -24.37
CA PHE A 303 20.90 -1.49 -24.21
C PHE A 303 21.31 -0.69 -25.46
N THR A 304 20.85 -1.10 -26.64
CA THR A 304 21.01 -0.34 -27.88
C THR A 304 20.16 0.92 -27.89
N SER A 305 18.93 0.85 -27.38
CA SER A 305 17.98 1.96 -27.40
C SER A 305 18.14 2.92 -26.20
N ARG A 306 18.74 2.44 -25.10
CA ARG A 306 19.00 3.21 -23.87
C ARG A 306 20.47 3.04 -23.45
N PRO A 307 21.41 3.74 -24.12
CA PRO A 307 22.85 3.60 -23.85
C PRO A 307 23.25 3.91 -22.40
N TRP A 308 22.44 4.71 -21.70
CA TRP A 308 22.65 5.02 -20.27
C TRP A 308 22.37 3.85 -19.32
N LEU A 309 21.84 2.72 -19.82
CA LEU A 309 21.82 1.46 -19.07
C LEU A 309 23.22 0.81 -18.97
N GLY A 310 24.19 1.30 -19.75
CA GLY A 310 25.51 0.70 -19.86
C GLY A 310 25.58 -0.40 -20.91
N ALA A 311 26.68 -1.17 -20.89
CA ALA A 311 26.85 -2.30 -21.77
C ALA A 311 25.87 -3.43 -21.44
N ASP A 312 25.39 -4.12 -22.47
CA ASP A 312 24.59 -5.31 -22.30
C ASP A 312 25.41 -6.39 -21.56
N PRO A 313 24.94 -6.91 -20.41
CA PRO A 313 25.67 -7.94 -19.67
C PRO A 313 25.78 -9.27 -20.44
N GLY A 314 25.00 -9.46 -21.52
CA GLY A 314 25.03 -10.67 -22.35
C GLY A 314 24.43 -11.92 -21.68
N VAL A 315 24.17 -11.85 -20.37
CA VAL A 315 23.63 -12.94 -19.55
C VAL A 315 22.15 -12.70 -19.26
N HIS A 316 21.32 -13.71 -19.51
CA HIS A 316 19.86 -13.63 -19.39
C HIS A 316 19.39 -13.20 -17.99
N GLU A 317 19.90 -13.83 -16.94
CA GLU A 317 19.51 -13.54 -15.54
C GLU A 317 19.85 -12.10 -15.14
N GLU A 318 21.02 -11.59 -15.55
CA GLU A 318 21.42 -10.21 -15.28
C GLU A 318 20.53 -9.20 -16.03
N ARG A 319 20.10 -9.52 -17.27
CA ARG A 319 19.13 -8.72 -18.00
C ARG A 319 17.77 -8.65 -17.28
N VAL A 320 17.29 -9.77 -16.72
CA VAL A 320 16.05 -9.83 -15.93
C VAL A 320 16.19 -9.03 -14.63
N LYS A 321 17.34 -9.11 -13.96
CA LYS A 321 17.64 -8.33 -12.76
C LYS A 321 17.63 -6.84 -13.04
N LEU A 322 18.29 -6.41 -14.12
CA LEU A 322 18.28 -5.01 -14.59
C LEU A 322 16.89 -4.53 -14.98
N TYR A 323 16.08 -5.35 -15.64
CA TYR A 323 14.69 -5.03 -15.94
C TYR A 323 13.91 -4.72 -14.65
N ASN A 324 13.98 -5.60 -13.64
CA ASN A 324 13.29 -5.41 -12.37
C ASN A 324 13.79 -4.18 -11.61
N ALA A 325 15.09 -3.88 -11.66
CA ALA A 325 15.67 -2.67 -11.07
C ALA A 325 15.25 -1.38 -11.78
N SER A 326 14.85 -1.45 -13.05
CA SER A 326 14.42 -0.29 -13.85
C SER A 326 12.93 0.07 -13.67
N LYS A 327 12.17 -0.73 -12.92
CA LYS A 327 10.76 -0.46 -12.61
C LYS A 327 10.66 0.75 -11.68
N LEU A 328 9.88 1.75 -12.10
CA LEU A 328 9.56 2.91 -11.27
C LEU A 328 8.14 2.79 -10.74
N ASN A 329 7.92 3.10 -9.46
CA ASN A 329 6.58 3.28 -8.92
C ASN A 329 6.19 4.76 -9.01
N ALA A 330 4.98 5.06 -9.48
CA ALA A 330 4.53 6.43 -9.67
C ALA A 330 4.37 7.23 -8.37
N SER A 331 4.36 6.56 -7.22
CA SER A 331 4.33 7.21 -5.92
C SER A 331 5.69 7.71 -5.43
N ILE A 332 6.77 7.53 -6.19
CA ILE A 332 8.10 8.04 -5.83
C ILE A 332 8.15 9.54 -6.12
N PRO A 333 8.63 10.40 -5.18
CA PRO A 333 8.83 11.82 -5.45
C PRO A 333 9.70 12.05 -6.69
N GLY A 334 9.24 12.90 -7.63
CA GLY A 334 9.95 13.17 -8.88
C GLY A 334 9.86 12.06 -9.93
N TYR A 335 8.95 11.10 -9.76
CA TYR A 335 8.65 10.08 -10.76
C TYR A 335 8.29 10.70 -12.13
N ASP A 336 7.41 11.71 -12.13
CA ASP A 336 6.95 12.42 -13.31
C ASP A 336 8.10 13.08 -14.08
N TYR A 337 9.00 13.75 -13.37
CA TYR A 337 10.19 14.35 -13.94
C TYR A 337 11.14 13.27 -14.51
N THR A 338 11.38 12.19 -13.76
CA THR A 338 12.24 11.09 -14.18
C THR A 338 11.70 10.38 -15.42
N ALA A 339 10.39 10.07 -15.43
CA ALA A 339 9.72 9.44 -16.55
C ALA A 339 9.74 10.34 -17.79
N ALA A 340 9.54 11.66 -17.63
CA ALA A 340 9.63 12.63 -18.71
C ALA A 340 11.05 12.70 -19.31
N LEU A 341 12.09 12.76 -18.46
CA LEU A 341 13.47 12.77 -18.92
C LEU A 341 13.84 11.50 -19.69
N GLU A 342 13.45 10.33 -19.18
CA GLU A 342 13.65 9.04 -19.86
C GLU A 342 12.95 8.99 -21.22
N LEU A 343 11.70 9.46 -21.31
CA LEU A 343 10.95 9.52 -22.56
C LEU A 343 11.58 10.48 -23.58
N ILE A 344 12.03 11.66 -23.12
CA ILE A 344 12.74 12.63 -23.97
C ILE A 344 14.04 12.02 -24.49
N ALA A 345 14.84 11.42 -23.61
CA ALA A 345 16.09 10.78 -23.99
C ALA A 345 15.85 9.66 -25.01
N PHE A 346 14.86 8.80 -24.76
CA PHE A 346 14.51 7.68 -25.64
C PHE A 346 14.03 8.13 -27.03
N THR A 347 13.13 9.11 -27.09
CA THR A 347 12.59 9.63 -28.36
C THR A 347 13.65 10.42 -29.16
N SER A 348 14.54 11.15 -28.48
CA SER A 348 15.64 11.88 -29.14
C SER A 348 16.62 10.97 -29.88
N MET A 349 16.80 9.73 -29.41
CA MET A 349 17.64 8.72 -30.08
C MET A 349 16.99 8.16 -31.35
N GLY A 350 15.67 8.07 -31.38
CA GLY A 350 14.91 7.69 -32.58
C GLY A 350 15.06 8.70 -33.73
N LEU A 351 15.23 9.99 -33.40
CA LEU A 351 15.48 11.05 -34.38
C LEU A 351 16.87 10.98 -35.03
N LYS A 352 17.86 10.38 -34.36
CA LYS A 352 19.22 10.20 -34.92
C LYS A 352 19.34 9.00 -35.87
N LYS A 353 18.34 8.11 -35.90
CA LYS A 353 18.32 6.90 -36.74
C LYS A 353 17.48 7.06 -38.03
N LYS A 354 16.97 8.26 -38.32
CA LYS A 354 16.28 8.59 -39.56
C LYS A 354 17.18 9.36 -40.50
#